data_AF-A0A2M7V6H7-F1
#
_entry.id   AF-A0A2M7V6H7-F1
#
_cell.length_a   1.000
_cell.length_b   1.000
_cell.length_c   1.000
_cell.angle_alpha   90.00
_cell.angle_beta   90.00
_cell.angle_gamma   90.00
#
_symmetry.space_group_name_H-M   'P 1'
#
loop_
_entity.id
_entity.type
_entity.pdbx_description
1 polymer ?
#
loop_
_entity_poly.entity_id
_entity_poly.type
_entity_poly.pdbx_seq_one_letter_code
_entity_poly.pdbx_strand_id
1 'polypeptide(L)'
;MMGGRLSLTMEVCLHILSTRLLLQTTVRLSLPNVLQKSRYMVNFFIDFFSVVQRGFLAALLFLILFFVPVPVHAQTDEFPISLQGVAESAVLPELYACVTSANNQYVSDAQVRYSEWLADATDCYKQYNKTGLLPPFLQTYDFSTATSDFALENCNADVQRGQYARIATCMWTPNKSTEQCYAEEKNTTIELLAACYRDQIPKDSIWRLPIMQKAIQAQLSGGDYNTLSLQTKFTLDTCLKNVLIGEQADTLDVQKQQGLVACYTQAGLKDIADFYTTSEIVVDCATEAAARHGLLDIKTFITSRSSEDESYIEQCVIKKTAPVILGLAAVNIPFAAGIANVFLYLQFLFTQPFLLLRGSRRNWGQVLDAMNGDPIDLSTVRLIDEEKKTILRSMVTNRKGEYFFLPPLGTYRVEASKQGYAFPSTLLKGDAQYYFGHTFTVDSKGDVVDKHIPLDPAVEAVSVRAFFIKKWRYRIATIFSAVGPLSTAVFFFFVPKWWVVILFLVHVILFFVFRRLSSQRKIKQFGIVKGKNGKPLSRVKVFLFNGPYKKLLHYYVTDVFGRYYFPPVVGSFLIRFEKERFDSVSRDVDISPDDEMKTLNIDVMLEDVTG
;
A
#
# COMPACT_ATOMS: atom_id res chain seq x y z
N MET A 1 -31.64 57.93 18.73
CA MET A 1 -30.31 57.27 18.83
C MET A 1 -30.26 56.17 17.76
N MET A 2 -29.20 56.19 16.94
CA MET A 2 -28.73 55.15 15.99
C MET A 2 -29.72 54.72 14.89
N GLY A 3 -29.50 54.88 13.58
CA GLY A 3 -28.28 55.22 12.82
C GLY A 3 -27.65 54.01 12.13
N GLY A 4 -28.06 53.77 10.87
CA GLY A 4 -27.21 53.43 9.71
C GLY A 4 -26.48 52.08 9.62
N ARG A 5 -26.74 51.31 8.55
CA ARG A 5 -25.80 51.02 7.44
C ARG A 5 -26.26 49.79 6.62
N LEU A 6 -26.73 50.04 5.39
CA LEU A 6 -26.76 49.08 4.28
C LEU A 6 -26.80 49.88 2.96
N SER A 7 -25.65 50.45 2.58
CA SER A 7 -25.40 51.02 1.26
C SER A 7 -23.89 51.17 1.09
N LEU A 8 -23.24 50.13 0.55
CA LEU A 8 -21.84 50.23 0.08
C LEU A 8 -21.42 49.13 -0.91
N THR A 9 -22.33 48.24 -1.33
CA THR A 9 -22.00 47.15 -2.28
C THR A 9 -22.46 47.42 -3.72
N MET A 10 -23.26 48.46 -3.98
CA MET A 10 -23.78 48.76 -5.33
C MET A 10 -22.95 49.78 -6.14
N GLU A 11 -22.24 50.72 -5.49
CA GLU A 11 -21.46 51.74 -6.23
C GLU A 11 -20.15 51.22 -6.82
N VAL A 12 -19.57 50.15 -6.26
CA VAL A 12 -18.31 49.57 -6.76
C VAL A 12 -18.53 48.76 -8.05
N CYS A 13 -19.72 48.17 -8.24
CA CYS A 13 -20.04 47.41 -9.45
C CYS A 13 -20.29 48.28 -10.70
N LEU A 14 -20.82 49.50 -10.54
CA LEU A 14 -21.07 50.38 -11.69
C LEU A 14 -19.78 51.00 -12.26
N HIS A 15 -18.78 51.28 -11.42
CA HIS A 15 -17.51 51.84 -11.91
C HIS A 15 -16.67 50.83 -12.72
N ILE A 16 -16.77 49.53 -12.42
CA ILE A 16 -16.03 48.47 -13.13
C ILE A 16 -16.66 48.15 -14.49
N LEU A 17 -17.99 48.32 -14.65
CA LEU A 17 -18.64 48.15 -15.96
C LEU A 17 -18.38 49.33 -16.91
N SER A 18 -18.28 50.56 -16.40
CA SER A 18 -18.04 51.75 -17.24
C SER A 18 -16.63 51.78 -17.85
N THR A 19 -15.62 51.32 -17.12
CA THR A 19 -14.22 51.26 -17.60
C THR A 19 -14.02 50.16 -18.65
N ARG A 20 -14.78 49.07 -18.58
CA ARG A 20 -14.76 48.00 -19.61
C ARG A 20 -15.36 48.45 -20.94
N LEU A 21 -16.36 49.32 -20.94
CA LEU A 21 -17.02 49.81 -22.17
C LEU A 21 -16.20 50.89 -22.89
N LEU A 22 -15.46 51.73 -22.15
CA LEU A 22 -14.57 52.76 -22.70
C LEU A 22 -13.26 52.18 -23.30
N LEU A 23 -12.78 51.05 -22.77
CA LEU A 23 -11.62 50.33 -23.33
C LEU A 23 -11.95 49.52 -24.61
N GLN A 24 -13.21 49.14 -24.81
CA GLN A 24 -13.63 48.42 -26.03
C GLN A 24 -13.89 49.33 -27.23
N THR A 25 -14.17 50.62 -27.01
CA THR A 25 -14.47 51.59 -28.07
C THR A 25 -13.22 52.28 -28.62
N THR A 26 -12.18 52.48 -27.80
CA THR A 26 -10.92 53.12 -28.22
C THR A 26 -10.00 52.22 -29.05
N VAL A 27 -10.09 50.89 -28.94
CA VAL A 27 -9.26 49.94 -29.70
C VAL A 27 -9.80 49.69 -31.13
N ARG A 28 -11.01 50.17 -31.48
CA ARG A 28 -11.60 49.99 -32.82
C ARG A 28 -11.19 51.02 -33.87
N LEU A 29 -10.36 52.01 -33.52
CA LEU A 29 -9.91 53.06 -34.43
C LEU A 29 -8.38 53.08 -34.56
N SER A 30 -7.80 51.97 -34.99
CA SER A 30 -6.55 51.97 -35.77
C SER A 30 -6.16 50.54 -36.19
N LEU A 31 -5.75 50.39 -37.45
CA LEU A 31 -5.10 49.22 -38.09
C LEU A 31 -6.00 48.03 -38.50
N PRO A 32 -6.43 47.96 -39.78
CA PRO A 32 -7.27 46.86 -40.28
C PRO A 32 -6.51 45.57 -40.66
N ASN A 33 -5.21 45.43 -40.43
CA ASN A 33 -4.41 44.33 -41.01
C ASN A 33 -3.91 43.23 -40.04
N VAL A 34 -4.39 43.15 -38.78
CA VAL A 34 -3.93 42.13 -37.81
C VAL A 34 -5.00 41.08 -37.44
N LEU A 35 -6.27 41.28 -37.81
CA LEU A 35 -7.39 40.45 -37.33
C LEU A 35 -7.60 39.11 -38.06
N GLN A 36 -6.91 38.85 -39.17
CA GLN A 36 -7.08 37.58 -39.90
C GLN A 36 -6.20 36.44 -39.36
N LYS A 37 -5.06 36.75 -38.73
CA LYS A 37 -4.13 35.73 -38.20
C LYS A 37 -4.48 35.25 -36.78
N SER A 38 -5.21 36.05 -35.98
CA SER A 38 -5.63 35.65 -34.63
C SER A 38 -6.85 34.71 -34.62
N ARG A 39 -7.75 34.82 -35.62
CA ARG A 39 -8.91 33.91 -35.75
C ARG A 39 -8.51 32.44 -35.99
N TYR A 40 -7.47 32.20 -36.78
CA TYR A 40 -6.96 30.84 -37.00
C TYR A 40 -6.27 30.26 -35.76
N MET A 41 -5.55 31.09 -34.99
CA MET A 41 -4.89 30.65 -33.76
C MET A 41 -5.90 30.35 -32.64
N VAL A 42 -6.94 31.18 -32.50
CA VAL A 42 -7.99 30.99 -31.50
C VAL A 42 -8.85 29.76 -31.83
N ASN A 43 -9.21 29.54 -33.10
CA ASN A 43 -9.95 28.33 -33.49
C ASN A 43 -9.10 27.06 -33.35
N PHE A 44 -7.80 27.11 -33.67
CA PHE A 44 -6.89 25.99 -33.41
C PHE A 44 -6.78 25.65 -31.91
N PHE A 45 -6.75 26.66 -31.04
CA PHE A 45 -6.73 26.44 -29.59
C PHE A 45 -8.05 25.88 -29.06
N ILE A 46 -9.20 26.34 -29.56
CA ILE A 46 -10.52 25.82 -29.18
C ILE A 46 -10.68 24.36 -29.64
N ASP A 47 -10.30 24.06 -30.89
CA ASP A 47 -10.38 22.70 -31.43
C ASP A 47 -9.39 21.77 -30.72
N PHE A 48 -8.16 22.22 -30.46
CA PHE A 48 -7.15 21.46 -29.73
C PHE A 48 -7.59 21.18 -28.28
N PHE A 49 -8.14 22.18 -27.57
CA PHE A 49 -8.69 21.95 -26.23
C PHE A 49 -9.91 21.03 -26.26
N SER A 50 -10.77 21.09 -27.29
CA SER A 50 -11.92 20.19 -27.40
C SER A 50 -11.52 18.73 -27.69
N VAL A 51 -10.45 18.51 -28.46
CA VAL A 51 -9.91 17.17 -28.77
C VAL A 51 -9.11 16.62 -27.59
N VAL A 52 -8.33 17.45 -26.91
CA VAL A 52 -7.65 17.08 -25.66
C VAL A 52 -8.66 16.80 -24.55
N GLN A 53 -9.74 17.58 -24.44
CA GLN A 53 -10.80 17.36 -23.47
C GLN A 53 -11.59 16.09 -23.76
N ARG A 54 -11.88 15.75 -25.03
CA ARG A 54 -12.51 14.46 -25.40
C ARG A 54 -11.57 13.27 -25.20
N GLY A 55 -10.29 13.41 -25.54
CA GLY A 55 -9.28 12.37 -25.29
C GLY A 55 -9.03 12.16 -23.80
N PHE A 56 -9.03 13.23 -23.01
CA PHE A 56 -8.91 13.19 -21.56
C PHE A 56 -10.17 12.64 -20.91
N LEU A 57 -11.38 13.01 -21.36
CA LEU A 57 -12.63 12.42 -20.87
C LEU A 57 -12.77 10.95 -21.25
N ALA A 58 -12.36 10.53 -22.45
CA ALA A 58 -12.36 9.13 -22.85
C ALA A 58 -11.32 8.33 -22.05
N ALA A 59 -10.12 8.88 -21.84
CA ALA A 59 -9.11 8.27 -20.98
C ALA A 59 -9.52 8.25 -19.50
N LEU A 60 -10.23 9.28 -19.02
CA LEU A 60 -10.80 9.36 -17.68
C LEU A 60 -11.97 8.40 -17.53
N LEU A 61 -12.84 8.23 -18.53
CA LEU A 61 -13.90 7.21 -18.56
C LEU A 61 -13.32 5.80 -18.63
N PHE A 62 -12.23 5.61 -19.37
CA PHE A 62 -11.51 4.34 -19.44
C PHE A 62 -10.76 4.05 -18.12
N LEU A 63 -10.19 5.08 -17.48
CA LEU A 63 -9.63 4.98 -16.13
C LEU A 63 -10.75 4.75 -15.11
N ILE A 64 -11.89 5.42 -15.21
CA ILE A 64 -13.06 5.21 -14.35
C ILE A 64 -13.64 3.83 -14.61
N LEU A 65 -13.58 3.25 -15.80
CA LEU A 65 -13.99 1.85 -16.01
C LEU A 65 -12.96 0.84 -15.47
N PHE A 66 -11.68 1.22 -15.37
CA PHE A 66 -10.60 0.41 -14.77
C PHE A 66 -10.40 0.64 -13.25
N PHE A 67 -10.85 1.78 -12.72
CA PHE A 67 -10.76 2.24 -11.32
C PHE A 67 -12.13 2.43 -10.67
N VAL A 68 -13.25 2.22 -11.39
CA VAL A 68 -14.43 1.64 -10.77
C VAL A 68 -13.84 0.41 -10.10
N PRO A 69 -13.88 0.34 -8.76
CA PRO A 69 -13.53 -0.91 -8.13
C PRO A 69 -14.35 -1.95 -8.87
N VAL A 70 -13.69 -2.87 -9.59
CA VAL A 70 -14.24 -4.23 -9.69
C VAL A 70 -14.65 -4.49 -8.26
N PRO A 71 -15.96 -4.62 -7.99
CA PRO A 71 -16.51 -4.44 -6.65
C PRO A 71 -15.55 -5.13 -5.71
N VAL A 72 -14.85 -4.32 -4.90
CA VAL A 72 -14.00 -4.83 -3.84
C VAL A 72 -15.00 -5.58 -2.99
N HIS A 73 -15.02 -6.88 -3.20
CA HIS A 73 -15.97 -7.86 -2.72
C HIS A 73 -17.32 -7.25 -2.32
N ALA A 74 -18.32 -7.32 -3.22
CA ALA A 74 -19.66 -7.58 -2.71
C ALA A 74 -19.57 -8.94 -1.98
N GLN A 75 -19.20 -8.85 -0.70
CA GLN A 75 -19.24 -9.86 0.34
C GLN A 75 -19.29 -11.31 -0.16
N THR A 76 -18.15 -11.83 -0.61
CA THR A 76 -18.00 -13.29 -0.66
C THR A 76 -17.90 -13.87 0.76
N ASP A 77 -17.48 -13.05 1.73
CA ASP A 77 -17.47 -13.37 3.16
C ASP A 77 -18.88 -13.39 3.80
N GLU A 78 -19.95 -12.96 3.10
CA GLU A 78 -21.34 -13.06 3.63
C GLU A 78 -21.87 -14.48 3.68
N PHE A 79 -21.22 -15.42 2.98
CA PHE A 79 -21.67 -16.79 2.88
C PHE A 79 -20.78 -17.69 3.74
N PRO A 80 -21.07 -17.85 5.05
CA PRO A 80 -20.25 -18.65 5.98
C PRO A 80 -20.20 -20.15 5.65
N ILE A 81 -21.00 -20.61 4.68
CA ILE A 81 -21.01 -21.99 4.17
C ILE A 81 -20.64 -22.05 2.67
N SER A 82 -20.07 -20.98 2.11
CA SER A 82 -19.52 -21.05 0.77
C SER A 82 -18.30 -21.97 0.76
N LEU A 83 -18.08 -22.71 -0.32
CA LEU A 83 -16.88 -23.57 -0.51
C LEU A 83 -15.59 -22.75 -0.68
N GLN A 84 -15.59 -21.49 -0.26
CA GLN A 84 -14.52 -20.55 -0.44
C GLN A 84 -13.32 -20.93 0.45
N GLY A 85 -12.17 -21.15 -0.19
CA GLY A 85 -10.95 -21.61 0.49
C GLY A 85 -10.82 -23.13 0.60
N VAL A 86 -11.84 -23.91 0.20
CA VAL A 86 -11.71 -25.36 0.04
C VAL A 86 -11.09 -25.63 -1.34
N ALA A 87 -10.02 -26.42 -1.40
CA ALA A 87 -9.41 -26.78 -2.67
C ALA A 87 -10.46 -27.44 -3.58
N GLU A 88 -10.58 -26.98 -4.83
CA GLU A 88 -11.55 -27.50 -5.81
C GLU A 88 -11.42 -29.01 -6.00
N SER A 89 -10.22 -29.56 -5.78
CA SER A 89 -9.92 -31.01 -5.76
C SER A 89 -10.51 -31.79 -4.58
N ALA A 90 -10.97 -31.12 -3.53
CA ALA A 90 -11.50 -31.72 -2.30
C ALA A 90 -13.04 -31.77 -2.25
N VAL A 91 -13.72 -31.22 -3.26
CA VAL A 91 -15.18 -31.06 -3.29
C VAL A 91 -15.77 -31.77 -4.50
N LEU A 92 -16.90 -32.49 -4.32
CA LEU A 92 -17.62 -33.04 -5.46
C LEU A 92 -18.20 -31.90 -6.32
N PRO A 93 -18.07 -31.96 -7.66
CA PRO A 93 -18.66 -30.95 -8.56
C PRO A 93 -20.16 -30.75 -8.35
N GLU A 94 -20.87 -31.82 -7.98
CA GLU A 94 -22.31 -31.82 -7.70
C GLU A 94 -22.66 -31.02 -6.43
N LEU A 95 -21.86 -31.17 -5.37
CA LEU A 95 -21.99 -30.37 -4.15
C LEU A 95 -21.73 -28.89 -4.43
N TYR A 96 -20.70 -28.59 -5.23
CA TYR A 96 -20.39 -27.23 -5.65
C TYR A 96 -21.54 -26.60 -6.42
N ALA A 97 -22.12 -27.33 -7.38
CA ALA A 97 -23.27 -26.87 -8.15
C ALA A 97 -24.50 -26.60 -7.27
N CYS A 98 -24.79 -27.48 -6.30
CA CYS A 98 -25.91 -27.32 -5.37
C CYS A 98 -25.76 -26.07 -4.50
N VAL A 99 -24.61 -25.91 -3.83
CA VAL A 99 -24.34 -24.73 -2.96
C VAL A 99 -24.34 -23.43 -3.78
N THR A 100 -23.78 -23.47 -5.00
CA THR A 100 -23.81 -22.32 -5.91
C THR A 100 -25.24 -21.95 -6.32
N SER A 101 -26.10 -22.94 -6.55
CA SER A 101 -27.52 -22.70 -6.85
C SER A 101 -28.24 -22.04 -5.68
N ALA A 102 -28.05 -22.53 -4.45
CA ALA A 102 -28.63 -21.93 -3.25
C ALA A 102 -28.16 -20.47 -3.06
N ASN A 103 -26.86 -20.20 -3.25
CA ASN A 103 -26.31 -18.84 -3.17
C ASN A 103 -26.92 -17.91 -4.23
N ASN A 104 -27.03 -18.38 -5.48
CA ASN A 104 -27.60 -17.60 -6.56
C ASN A 104 -29.09 -17.30 -6.31
N GLN A 105 -29.85 -18.25 -5.77
CA GLN A 105 -31.24 -18.05 -5.40
C GLN A 105 -31.38 -16.98 -4.31
N TYR A 106 -30.56 -17.04 -3.26
CA TYR A 106 -30.57 -16.04 -2.19
C TYR A 106 -30.21 -14.62 -2.65
N VAL A 107 -29.24 -14.50 -3.58
CA VAL A 107 -28.84 -13.20 -4.14
C VAL A 107 -29.90 -12.64 -5.09
N SER A 108 -30.58 -13.49 -5.84
CA SER A 108 -31.54 -13.06 -6.87
C SER A 108 -32.96 -12.84 -6.36
N ASP A 109 -33.38 -13.57 -5.33
CA ASP A 109 -34.72 -13.48 -4.75
C ASP A 109 -34.68 -12.78 -3.39
N ALA A 110 -35.20 -11.55 -3.36
CA ALA A 110 -35.30 -10.73 -2.14
C ALA A 110 -36.28 -11.31 -1.10
N GLN A 111 -37.12 -12.29 -1.46
CA GLN A 111 -38.03 -12.94 -0.50
C GLN A 111 -37.35 -14.05 0.30
N VAL A 112 -36.22 -14.59 -0.18
CA VAL A 112 -35.50 -15.66 0.53
C VAL A 112 -34.81 -15.07 1.75
N ARG A 113 -35.16 -15.60 2.93
CA ARG A 113 -34.56 -15.20 4.20
C ARG A 113 -33.18 -15.83 4.37
N TYR A 114 -32.32 -15.18 5.16
CA TYR A 114 -31.00 -15.73 5.46
C TYR A 114 -31.07 -17.14 6.09
N SER A 115 -32.03 -17.38 6.99
CA SER A 115 -32.25 -18.68 7.62
C SER A 115 -32.71 -19.77 6.63
N GLU A 116 -33.48 -19.40 5.61
CA GLU A 116 -33.95 -20.31 4.56
C GLU A 116 -32.79 -20.68 3.64
N TRP A 117 -32.01 -19.68 3.20
CA TRP A 117 -30.77 -19.92 2.47
C TRP A 117 -29.79 -20.79 3.25
N LEU A 118 -29.63 -20.57 4.55
CA LEU A 118 -28.75 -21.36 5.41
C LEU A 118 -29.20 -22.82 5.48
N ALA A 119 -30.51 -23.07 5.48
CA ALA A 119 -31.10 -24.41 5.44
C ALA A 119 -30.82 -25.08 4.08
N ASP A 120 -31.13 -24.40 2.97
CA ASP A 120 -30.92 -24.90 1.61
C ASP A 120 -29.45 -25.23 1.34
N ALA A 121 -28.54 -24.32 1.75
CA ALA A 121 -27.11 -24.55 1.64
C ALA A 121 -26.66 -25.75 2.48
N THR A 122 -27.16 -25.88 3.72
CA THR A 122 -26.82 -27.00 4.60
C THR A 122 -27.34 -28.34 4.07
N ASP A 123 -28.52 -28.35 3.47
CA ASP A 123 -29.13 -29.55 2.90
C ASP A 123 -28.35 -30.08 1.70
N CYS A 124 -27.70 -29.20 0.90
CA CYS A 124 -26.72 -29.64 -0.10
C CYS A 124 -25.61 -30.50 0.53
N TYR A 125 -25.02 -30.09 1.66
CA TYR A 125 -23.97 -30.88 2.32
C TYR A 125 -24.48 -32.20 2.90
N LYS A 126 -25.72 -32.23 3.40
CA LYS A 126 -26.37 -33.47 3.87
C LYS A 126 -26.64 -34.43 2.71
N GLN A 127 -27.17 -33.93 1.59
CA GLN A 127 -27.48 -34.72 0.40
C GLN A 127 -26.26 -35.48 -0.14
N TYR A 128 -25.09 -34.83 -0.15
CA TYR A 128 -23.85 -35.43 -0.65
C TYR A 128 -22.98 -36.07 0.44
N ASN A 129 -23.50 -36.25 1.66
CA ASN A 129 -22.81 -36.83 2.81
C ASN A 129 -21.45 -36.16 3.11
N LYS A 130 -21.40 -34.83 3.01
CA LYS A 130 -20.24 -33.98 3.28
C LYS A 130 -20.46 -33.03 4.46
N THR A 131 -21.27 -33.44 5.43
CA THR A 131 -21.56 -32.66 6.65
C THR A 131 -20.32 -32.32 7.46
N GLY A 132 -19.23 -33.11 7.37
CA GLY A 132 -17.95 -32.79 8.02
C GLY A 132 -17.26 -31.52 7.51
N LEU A 133 -17.70 -30.94 6.39
CA LEU A 133 -17.24 -29.64 5.90
C LEU A 133 -18.03 -28.47 6.50
N LEU A 134 -19.15 -28.72 7.17
CA LEU A 134 -19.94 -27.70 7.85
C LEU A 134 -19.33 -27.35 9.21
N PRO A 135 -19.52 -26.11 9.68
CA PRO A 135 -19.30 -25.75 11.08
C PRO A 135 -19.95 -26.76 12.04
N PRO A 136 -19.29 -27.13 13.16
CA PRO A 136 -19.76 -28.18 14.06
C PRO A 136 -21.22 -28.06 14.49
N PHE A 137 -21.69 -26.84 14.74
CA PHE A 137 -23.08 -26.63 15.17
C PHE A 137 -24.10 -26.95 14.07
N LEU A 138 -23.80 -26.69 12.79
CA LEU A 138 -24.72 -26.92 11.67
C LEU A 138 -24.85 -28.39 11.29
N GLN A 139 -23.92 -29.24 11.74
CA GLN A 139 -23.95 -30.67 11.44
C GLN A 139 -25.18 -31.36 12.05
N THR A 140 -25.67 -30.85 13.17
CA THR A 140 -26.77 -31.43 13.95
C THR A 140 -27.92 -30.46 14.19
N TYR A 141 -27.87 -29.26 13.60
CA TYR A 141 -28.85 -28.21 13.85
C TYR A 141 -30.21 -28.54 13.21
N ASP A 142 -31.29 -28.33 13.97
CA ASP A 142 -32.67 -28.46 13.49
C ASP A 142 -33.15 -27.11 12.95
N PHE A 143 -33.43 -27.05 11.64
CA PHE A 143 -33.85 -25.82 10.97
C PHE A 143 -35.32 -25.48 11.22
N SER A 144 -36.09 -26.29 11.95
CA SER A 144 -37.47 -25.99 12.32
C SER A 144 -37.61 -24.68 13.12
N THR A 145 -36.57 -24.30 13.89
CA THR A 145 -36.51 -23.07 14.70
C THR A 145 -35.65 -21.96 14.07
N ALA A 146 -35.10 -22.17 12.87
CA ALA A 146 -34.12 -21.27 12.25
C ALA A 146 -34.62 -19.83 12.08
N THR A 147 -35.90 -19.65 11.80
CA THR A 147 -36.50 -18.31 11.67
C THR A 147 -36.42 -17.50 12.97
N SER A 148 -36.51 -18.16 14.13
CA SER A 148 -36.42 -17.53 15.45
C SER A 148 -34.97 -17.39 15.91
N ASP A 149 -34.17 -18.42 15.67
CA ASP A 149 -32.77 -18.48 16.09
C ASP A 149 -31.85 -17.55 15.30
N PHE A 150 -32.14 -17.30 14.02
CA PHE A 150 -31.42 -16.37 13.15
C PHE A 150 -32.23 -15.11 12.84
N ALA A 151 -33.15 -14.71 13.71
CA ALA A 151 -34.00 -13.55 13.48
C ALA A 151 -33.19 -12.25 13.30
N LEU A 152 -32.08 -12.10 14.03
CA LEU A 152 -31.20 -10.94 13.92
C LEU A 152 -30.44 -10.95 12.58
N GLU A 153 -29.93 -12.11 12.17
CA GLU A 153 -29.21 -12.34 10.92
C GLU A 153 -30.13 -12.15 9.71
N ASN A 154 -31.38 -12.60 9.78
CA ASN A 154 -32.41 -12.34 8.78
C ASN A 154 -32.58 -10.84 8.54
N CYS A 155 -32.77 -10.07 9.61
CA CYS A 155 -32.89 -8.61 9.52
C CYS A 155 -31.60 -7.93 9.05
N ASN A 156 -30.44 -8.38 9.53
CA ASN A 156 -29.14 -7.84 9.10
C ASN A 156 -28.93 -8.02 7.61
N ALA A 157 -29.18 -9.22 7.10
CA ALA A 157 -28.95 -9.54 5.71
C ALA A 157 -29.96 -8.86 4.78
N ASP A 158 -31.21 -8.68 5.20
CA ASP A 158 -32.22 -7.90 4.45
C ASP A 158 -31.81 -6.43 4.31
N VAL A 159 -31.34 -5.81 5.40
CA VAL A 159 -30.90 -4.41 5.36
C VAL A 159 -29.62 -4.23 4.56
N GLN A 160 -28.66 -5.15 4.68
CA GLN A 160 -27.39 -5.12 3.95
C GLN A 160 -27.58 -5.32 2.44
N ARG A 161 -28.49 -6.21 2.00
CA ARG A 161 -28.82 -6.38 0.57
C ARG A 161 -29.21 -5.07 -0.12
N GLY A 162 -29.88 -4.16 0.57
CA GLY A 162 -30.27 -2.86 0.04
C GLY A 162 -29.20 -1.76 0.16
N GLN A 163 -28.13 -1.97 0.93
CA GLN A 163 -27.15 -0.95 1.30
C GLN A 163 -26.39 -0.39 0.09
N TYR A 164 -25.92 -1.27 -0.80
CA TYR A 164 -25.20 -0.85 -2.00
C TYR A 164 -26.08 0.02 -2.91
N ALA A 165 -27.34 -0.38 -3.11
CA ALA A 165 -28.28 0.38 -3.94
C ALA A 165 -28.57 1.77 -3.34
N ARG A 166 -28.72 1.88 -2.01
CA ARG A 166 -28.93 3.15 -1.33
C ARG A 166 -27.71 4.07 -1.39
N ILE A 167 -26.51 3.54 -1.12
CA ILE A 167 -25.25 4.29 -1.25
C ILE A 167 -25.08 4.78 -2.69
N ALA A 168 -25.24 3.90 -3.67
CA ALA A 168 -25.15 4.25 -5.08
C ALA A 168 -26.14 5.37 -5.40
N THR A 169 -27.42 5.21 -5.05
CA THR A 169 -28.46 6.22 -5.27
C THR A 169 -28.11 7.56 -4.63
N CYS A 170 -27.55 7.56 -3.41
CA CYS A 170 -27.08 8.78 -2.76
C CYS A 170 -25.92 9.43 -3.53
N MET A 171 -24.95 8.65 -4.01
CA MET A 171 -23.81 9.18 -4.77
C MET A 171 -24.24 9.81 -6.11
N TRP A 172 -25.39 9.41 -6.66
CA TRP A 172 -25.99 10.03 -7.84
C TRP A 172 -26.77 11.33 -7.53
N THR A 173 -26.95 11.71 -6.26
CA THR A 173 -27.62 12.97 -5.92
C THR A 173 -26.68 14.17 -6.06
N PRO A 174 -27.11 15.27 -6.72
CA PRO A 174 -26.29 16.47 -6.86
C PRO A 174 -25.92 17.05 -5.49
N ASN A 175 -24.68 17.53 -5.36
CA ASN A 175 -24.13 18.18 -4.16
C ASN A 175 -23.97 17.29 -2.90
N LYS A 176 -24.08 15.96 -2.98
CA LYS A 176 -23.68 15.07 -1.89
C LYS A 176 -22.25 14.53 -2.09
N SER A 177 -21.44 14.64 -1.06
CA SER A 177 -20.13 14.00 -0.99
C SER A 177 -20.26 12.52 -0.63
N THR A 178 -19.25 11.73 -0.99
CA THR A 178 -19.15 10.31 -0.61
C THR A 178 -19.29 10.11 0.91
N GLU A 179 -18.66 10.96 1.71
CA GLU A 179 -18.73 10.90 3.19
C GLU A 179 -20.14 11.15 3.72
N GLN A 180 -20.86 12.12 3.13
CA GLN A 180 -22.25 12.38 3.49
C GLN A 180 -23.16 11.19 3.16
N CYS A 181 -22.92 10.52 2.03
CA CYS A 181 -23.67 9.32 1.66
C CYS A 181 -23.40 8.14 2.59
N TYR A 182 -22.16 7.92 3.02
CA TYR A 182 -21.88 6.89 4.02
C TYR A 182 -22.46 7.23 5.40
N ALA A 183 -22.46 8.50 5.80
CA ALA A 183 -23.06 8.93 7.06
C ALA A 183 -24.59 8.77 7.07
N GLU A 184 -25.25 9.14 5.98
CA GLU A 184 -26.70 8.95 5.79
C GLU A 184 -27.07 7.47 5.70
N GLU A 185 -26.27 6.66 5.01
CA GLU A 185 -26.48 5.22 4.96
C GLU A 185 -26.32 4.57 6.33
N LYS A 186 -25.36 5.02 7.15
CA LYS A 186 -25.22 4.55 8.52
C LYS A 186 -26.50 4.79 9.33
N ASN A 187 -27.06 6.00 9.25
CA ASN A 187 -28.31 6.34 9.95
C ASN A 187 -29.50 5.53 9.41
N THR A 188 -29.61 5.40 8.08
CA THR A 188 -30.67 4.64 7.43
C THR A 188 -30.60 3.15 7.78
N THR A 189 -29.39 2.60 7.86
CA THR A 189 -29.15 1.21 8.30
C THR A 189 -29.63 0.99 9.73
N ILE A 190 -29.32 1.92 10.65
CA ILE A 190 -29.78 1.85 12.04
C ILE A 190 -31.31 1.89 12.10
N GLU A 191 -31.96 2.77 11.33
CA GLU A 191 -33.42 2.89 11.29
C GLU A 191 -34.10 1.64 10.72
N LEU A 192 -33.60 1.11 9.60
CA LEU A 192 -34.15 -0.09 8.96
C LEU A 192 -33.96 -1.33 9.82
N LEU A 193 -32.80 -1.47 10.49
CA LEU A 193 -32.56 -2.56 11.43
C LEU A 193 -33.48 -2.45 12.63
N ALA A 194 -33.60 -1.26 13.23
CA ALA A 194 -34.50 -1.04 14.35
C ALA A 194 -35.98 -1.31 13.99
N ALA A 195 -36.40 -0.99 12.76
CA ALA A 195 -37.73 -1.32 12.25
C ALA A 195 -37.91 -2.84 12.06
N CYS A 196 -36.95 -3.50 11.40
CA CYS A 196 -36.99 -4.94 11.20
C CYS A 196 -37.04 -5.71 12.54
N TYR A 197 -36.24 -5.30 13.51
CA TYR A 197 -36.23 -5.92 14.84
C TYR A 197 -37.55 -5.74 15.61
N ARG A 198 -38.27 -4.65 15.34
CA ARG A 198 -39.58 -4.41 15.94
C ARG A 198 -40.67 -5.28 15.31
N ASP A 199 -40.63 -5.40 13.99
CA ASP A 199 -41.77 -5.89 13.21
C ASP A 199 -41.63 -7.36 12.78
N GLN A 200 -40.39 -7.84 12.56
CA GLN A 200 -40.12 -9.15 11.96
C GLN A 200 -39.60 -10.20 12.95
N ILE A 201 -39.19 -9.81 14.17
CA ILE A 201 -38.71 -10.75 15.19
C ILE A 201 -39.89 -11.56 15.76
N PRO A 202 -39.79 -12.91 15.80
CA PRO A 202 -40.82 -13.77 16.37
C PRO A 202 -41.16 -13.41 17.82
N LYS A 203 -42.42 -13.62 18.22
CA LYS A 203 -42.92 -13.20 19.55
C LYS A 203 -42.23 -13.90 20.71
N ASP A 204 -41.78 -15.12 20.46
CA ASP A 204 -41.07 -16.04 21.34
C ASP A 204 -39.55 -15.79 21.39
N SER A 205 -39.01 -14.93 20.52
CA SER A 205 -37.58 -14.66 20.46
C SER A 205 -37.14 -13.73 21.60
N ILE A 206 -36.00 -14.06 22.23
CA ILE A 206 -35.37 -13.25 23.28
C ILE A 206 -35.05 -11.82 22.82
N TRP A 207 -34.83 -11.62 21.52
CA TRP A 207 -34.50 -10.33 20.93
C TRP A 207 -35.68 -9.34 20.92
N ARG A 208 -36.89 -9.83 21.20
CA ARG A 208 -38.09 -8.99 21.38
C ARG A 208 -38.20 -8.38 22.78
N LEU A 209 -37.40 -8.84 23.74
CA LEU A 209 -37.40 -8.29 25.09
C LEU A 209 -37.00 -6.80 25.07
N PRO A 210 -37.71 -5.91 25.79
CA PRO A 210 -37.41 -4.46 25.78
C PRO A 210 -35.96 -4.13 26.15
N ILE A 211 -35.35 -4.91 27.04
CA ILE A 211 -33.94 -4.78 27.41
C ILE A 211 -32.99 -5.14 26.26
N MET A 212 -33.31 -6.20 25.51
CA MET A 212 -32.54 -6.61 24.33
C MET A 212 -32.68 -5.59 23.20
N GLN A 213 -33.85 -4.97 23.04
CA GLN A 213 -34.05 -3.89 22.05
C GLN A 213 -33.17 -2.66 22.34
N LYS A 214 -32.96 -2.30 23.62
CA LYS A 214 -32.03 -1.22 24.00
C LYS A 214 -30.58 -1.60 23.73
N ALA A 215 -30.21 -2.85 23.99
CA ALA A 215 -28.86 -3.34 23.73
C ALA A 215 -28.54 -3.40 22.24
N ILE A 216 -29.51 -3.78 21.41
CA ILE A 216 -29.40 -3.73 19.96
C ILE A 216 -29.08 -2.30 19.49
N GLN A 217 -29.74 -1.27 20.04
CA GLN A 217 -29.43 0.14 19.68
C GLN A 217 -27.99 0.54 20.02
N ALA A 218 -27.45 0.06 21.15
CA ALA A 218 -26.05 0.25 21.51
C ALA A 218 -25.11 -0.54 20.59
N GLN A 219 -25.46 -1.79 20.25
CA GLN A 219 -24.72 -2.69 19.38
C GLN A 219 -24.64 -2.20 17.93
N LEU A 220 -25.68 -1.52 17.42
CA LEU A 220 -25.70 -0.91 16.09
C LEU A 220 -24.78 0.32 15.96
N SER A 221 -24.25 0.84 17.07
CA SER A 221 -23.32 1.97 17.07
C SER A 221 -21.84 1.55 16.98
N GLY A 222 -21.51 0.30 17.30
CA GLY A 222 -20.16 -0.29 17.27
C GLY A 222 -19.99 -1.37 16.20
N GLY A 223 -18.82 -1.43 15.56
CA GLY A 223 -18.58 -2.30 14.39
C GLY A 223 -18.38 -3.79 14.70
N ASP A 224 -18.28 -4.17 15.97
CA ASP A 224 -17.69 -5.45 16.37
C ASP A 224 -18.59 -6.67 16.13
N TYR A 225 -19.92 -6.55 16.27
CA TYR A 225 -20.84 -7.69 16.12
C TYR A 225 -20.85 -8.29 14.71
N ASN A 226 -20.78 -7.43 13.68
CA ASN A 226 -20.83 -7.87 12.29
C ASN A 226 -19.56 -8.63 11.88
N THR A 227 -18.47 -8.47 12.62
CA THR A 227 -17.19 -9.16 12.39
C THR A 227 -17.12 -10.55 13.01
N LEU A 228 -18.12 -10.95 13.81
CA LEU A 228 -18.13 -12.26 14.46
C LEU A 228 -18.42 -13.39 13.48
N SER A 229 -17.74 -14.54 13.70
CA SER A 229 -18.03 -15.77 12.97
C SER A 229 -19.44 -16.27 13.26
N LEU A 230 -20.05 -17.01 12.32
CA LEU A 230 -21.38 -17.59 12.50
C LEU A 230 -21.46 -18.51 13.73
N GLN A 231 -20.41 -19.29 13.97
CA GLN A 231 -20.30 -20.13 15.18
C GLN A 231 -20.33 -19.29 16.45
N THR A 232 -19.61 -18.16 16.48
CA THR A 232 -19.56 -17.26 17.64
C THR A 232 -20.92 -16.61 17.89
N LYS A 233 -21.61 -16.17 16.83
CA LYS A 233 -22.97 -15.60 16.91
C LYS A 233 -23.97 -16.61 17.48
N PHE A 234 -23.95 -17.85 16.98
CA PHE A 234 -24.80 -18.91 17.49
C PHE A 234 -24.50 -19.26 18.97
N THR A 235 -23.23 -19.33 19.35
CA THR A 235 -22.82 -19.59 20.74
C THR A 235 -23.28 -18.48 21.68
N LEU A 236 -23.18 -17.22 21.24
CA LEU A 236 -23.67 -16.06 21.97
C LEU A 236 -25.20 -16.12 22.13
N ASP A 237 -25.96 -16.34 21.06
CA ASP A 237 -27.43 -16.46 21.11
C ASP A 237 -27.89 -17.56 22.07
N THR A 238 -27.23 -18.73 22.02
CA THR A 238 -27.50 -19.84 22.95
C THR A 238 -27.22 -19.43 24.41
N CYS A 239 -26.12 -18.73 24.66
CA CYS A 239 -25.78 -18.23 25.99
C CYS A 239 -26.83 -17.23 26.50
N LEU A 240 -27.22 -16.27 25.66
CA LEU A 240 -28.23 -15.26 25.99
C LEU A 240 -29.60 -15.89 26.26
N LYS A 241 -30.01 -16.88 25.45
CA LYS A 241 -31.24 -17.66 25.67
C LYS A 241 -31.25 -18.32 27.03
N ASN A 242 -30.14 -18.96 27.42
CA ASN A 242 -30.02 -19.62 28.71
C ASN A 242 -30.07 -18.66 29.91
N VAL A 243 -29.49 -17.46 29.77
CA VAL A 243 -29.53 -16.43 30.82
C VAL A 243 -30.92 -15.80 30.96
N LEU A 244 -31.63 -15.62 29.84
CA LEU A 244 -32.90 -14.90 29.79
C LEU A 244 -34.14 -15.81 29.83
N ILE A 245 -33.99 -17.10 30.15
CA ILE A 245 -35.12 -18.04 30.23
C ILE A 245 -36.21 -17.49 31.16
N GLY A 246 -37.44 -17.44 30.65
CA GLY A 246 -38.63 -17.05 31.41
C GLY A 246 -38.72 -15.56 31.77
N GLU A 247 -37.81 -14.72 31.27
CA GLU A 247 -37.83 -13.28 31.53
C GLU A 247 -38.83 -12.55 30.62
N GLN A 248 -39.59 -11.61 31.19
CA GLN A 248 -40.51 -10.73 30.45
C GLN A 248 -40.47 -9.27 30.93
N ALA A 249 -39.66 -8.95 31.95
CA ALA A 249 -39.61 -7.62 32.55
C ALA A 249 -38.69 -6.64 31.80
N ASP A 250 -38.94 -5.35 32.00
CA ASP A 250 -38.12 -4.24 31.48
C ASP A 250 -36.79 -4.06 32.22
N THR A 251 -36.66 -4.68 33.40
CA THR A 251 -35.51 -4.61 34.30
C THR A 251 -35.03 -6.00 34.65
N LEU A 252 -33.73 -6.24 34.51
CA LEU A 252 -33.10 -7.51 34.86
C LEU A 252 -32.62 -7.49 36.30
N ASP A 253 -32.66 -8.65 36.96
CA ASP A 253 -31.95 -8.86 38.20
C ASP A 253 -30.42 -8.85 37.99
N VAL A 254 -29.68 -8.63 39.07
CA VAL A 254 -28.20 -8.54 39.05
C VAL A 254 -27.56 -9.82 38.51
N GLN A 255 -28.14 -10.99 38.81
CA GLN A 255 -27.59 -12.28 38.39
C GLN A 255 -27.70 -12.50 36.88
N LYS A 256 -28.82 -12.10 36.27
CA LYS A 256 -29.02 -12.14 34.83
C LYS A 256 -28.17 -11.10 34.11
N GLN A 257 -27.96 -9.92 34.70
CA GLN A 257 -27.02 -8.92 34.16
C GLN A 257 -25.58 -9.46 34.13
N GLN A 258 -25.13 -10.13 35.19
CA GLN A 258 -23.83 -10.81 35.21
C GLN A 258 -23.74 -11.92 34.16
N GLY A 259 -24.82 -12.68 33.97
CA GLY A 259 -24.95 -13.66 32.90
C GLY A 259 -24.78 -13.04 31.51
N LEU A 260 -25.39 -11.87 31.26
CA LEU A 260 -25.23 -11.15 29.99
C LEU A 260 -23.79 -10.69 29.78
N VAL A 261 -23.15 -10.08 30.80
CA VAL A 261 -21.74 -9.66 30.75
C VAL A 261 -20.83 -10.84 30.40
N ALA A 262 -21.06 -12.01 31.03
CA ALA A 262 -20.29 -13.22 30.74
C ALA A 262 -20.47 -13.68 29.28
N CYS A 263 -21.70 -13.72 28.77
CA CYS A 263 -21.98 -14.10 27.39
C CYS A 263 -21.29 -13.17 26.38
N TYR A 264 -21.40 -11.84 26.57
CA TYR A 264 -20.77 -10.86 25.66
C TYR A 264 -19.24 -10.88 25.75
N THR A 265 -18.68 -11.07 26.96
CA THR A 265 -17.23 -11.20 27.15
C THR A 265 -16.68 -12.44 26.46
N GLN A 266 -17.39 -13.57 26.58
CA GLN A 266 -17.01 -14.83 25.91
C GLN A 266 -17.06 -14.70 24.38
N ALA A 267 -17.99 -13.90 23.85
CA ALA A 267 -18.10 -13.60 22.43
C ALA A 267 -17.07 -12.57 21.91
N GLY A 268 -16.26 -11.98 22.80
CA GLY A 268 -15.26 -10.95 22.44
C GLY A 268 -15.83 -9.54 22.24
N LEU A 269 -17.09 -9.31 22.63
CA LEU A 269 -17.80 -8.03 22.47
C LEU A 269 -17.61 -7.15 23.72
N LYS A 270 -16.39 -6.65 23.90
CA LYS A 270 -15.98 -5.96 25.13
C LYS A 270 -16.79 -4.69 25.41
N ASP A 271 -17.06 -3.87 24.40
CA ASP A 271 -17.82 -2.62 24.57
C ASP A 271 -19.26 -2.87 25.05
N ILE A 272 -19.87 -3.97 24.60
CA ILE A 272 -21.22 -4.36 25.01
C ILE A 272 -21.20 -4.98 26.40
N ALA A 273 -20.19 -5.79 26.72
CA ALA A 273 -19.98 -6.28 28.07
C ALA A 273 -19.80 -5.11 29.06
N ASP A 274 -18.98 -4.12 28.72
CA ASP A 274 -18.72 -2.92 29.53
C ASP A 274 -19.99 -2.05 29.69
N PHE A 275 -20.85 -1.97 28.67
CA PHE A 275 -22.17 -1.33 28.78
C PHE A 275 -23.03 -2.02 29.84
N TYR A 276 -23.12 -3.35 29.80
CA TYR A 276 -23.91 -4.11 30.77
C TYR A 276 -23.29 -4.08 32.17
N THR A 277 -21.96 -4.09 32.30
CA THR A 277 -21.25 -3.90 33.57
C THR A 277 -21.55 -2.52 34.17
N THR A 278 -21.59 -1.47 33.34
CA THR A 278 -21.96 -0.13 33.82
C THR A 278 -23.43 -0.10 34.26
N SER A 279 -24.33 -0.76 33.52
CA SER A 279 -25.74 -0.87 33.89
C SER A 279 -25.96 -1.68 35.17
N GLU A 280 -25.16 -2.74 35.39
CA GLU A 280 -25.17 -3.56 36.61
C GLU A 280 -24.80 -2.71 37.82
N ILE A 281 -23.71 -1.94 37.72
CA ILE A 281 -23.27 -1.06 38.82
C ILE A 281 -24.36 -0.03 39.16
N VAL A 282 -25.04 0.53 38.16
CA VAL A 282 -26.14 1.48 38.37
C VAL A 282 -27.33 0.81 39.05
N VAL A 283 -27.71 -0.40 38.62
CA VAL A 283 -28.82 -1.16 39.21
C VAL A 283 -28.48 -1.60 40.63
N ASP A 284 -27.27 -2.06 40.88
CA ASP A 284 -26.77 -2.45 42.20
C ASP A 284 -26.68 -1.26 43.17
N CYS A 285 -26.26 -0.09 42.69
CA CYS A 285 -26.32 1.14 43.48
C CYS A 285 -27.77 1.58 43.76
N ALA A 286 -28.68 1.37 42.80
CA ALA A 286 -30.09 1.70 42.97
C ALA A 286 -30.82 0.71 43.91
N THR A 287 -30.47 -0.58 43.91
CA THR A 287 -31.00 -1.57 44.87
C THR A 287 -30.50 -1.30 46.28
N GLU A 288 -29.22 -0.97 46.44
CA GLU A 288 -28.67 -0.53 47.74
C GLU A 288 -29.38 0.72 48.27
N ALA A 289 -29.68 1.68 47.38
CA ALA A 289 -30.42 2.88 47.74
C ALA A 289 -31.88 2.57 48.13
N ALA A 290 -32.55 1.70 47.36
CA ALA A 290 -33.90 1.22 47.68
C ALA A 290 -33.98 0.50 49.03
N ALA A 291 -32.98 -0.34 49.33
CA ALA A 291 -32.91 -1.09 50.59
C ALA A 291 -32.78 -0.18 51.82
N ARG A 292 -32.15 1.00 51.71
CA ARG A 292 -32.07 1.99 52.80
C ARG A 292 -33.44 2.54 53.21
N HIS A 293 -34.38 2.54 52.29
CA HIS A 293 -35.77 2.95 52.52
C HIS A 293 -36.71 1.76 52.76
N GLY A 294 -36.17 0.55 52.94
CA GLY A 294 -36.95 -0.67 53.19
C GLY A 294 -37.77 -1.15 51.99
N LEU A 295 -37.46 -0.67 50.78
CA LEU A 295 -38.14 -1.07 49.55
C LEU A 295 -37.47 -2.32 48.95
N LEU A 296 -38.26 -3.37 48.71
CA LEU A 296 -37.81 -4.60 48.05
C LEU A 296 -37.97 -4.53 46.52
N ASP A 297 -38.72 -3.56 46.01
CA ASP A 297 -39.01 -3.38 44.60
C ASP A 297 -38.39 -2.08 44.05
N ILE A 298 -37.47 -2.25 43.10
CA ILE A 298 -36.76 -1.18 42.40
C ILE A 298 -37.75 -0.26 41.66
N LYS A 299 -38.86 -0.78 41.13
CA LYS A 299 -39.83 0.01 40.37
C LYS A 299 -40.52 1.05 41.26
N THR A 300 -40.86 0.67 42.48
CA THR A 300 -41.40 1.58 43.49
C THR A 300 -40.37 2.62 43.92
N PHE A 301 -39.10 2.24 44.04
CA PHE A 301 -38.02 3.17 44.36
C PHE A 301 -37.78 4.22 43.25
N ILE A 302 -37.76 3.81 41.98
CA ILE A 302 -37.55 4.73 40.84
C ILE A 302 -38.57 5.87 40.83
N THR A 303 -39.81 5.58 41.22
CA THR A 303 -40.91 6.57 41.22
C THR A 303 -41.00 7.40 42.50
N SER A 304 -40.32 7.00 43.57
CA SER A 304 -40.36 7.65 44.89
C SER A 304 -39.03 8.26 45.34
N ARG A 305 -37.97 8.13 44.53
CA ARG A 305 -36.61 8.60 44.86
C ARG A 305 -36.53 10.11 45.10
N SER A 306 -35.71 10.49 46.08
CA SER A 306 -35.38 11.89 46.41
C SER A 306 -34.11 12.36 45.69
N SER A 307 -33.81 13.66 45.73
CA SER A 307 -32.55 14.22 45.22
C SER A 307 -31.31 13.73 45.99
N GLU A 308 -31.48 13.32 47.25
CA GLU A 308 -30.39 12.72 48.04
C GLU A 308 -30.06 11.31 47.56
N ASP A 309 -31.08 10.55 47.14
CA ASP A 309 -30.90 9.21 46.57
C ASP A 309 -30.17 9.28 45.23
N GLU A 310 -30.47 10.29 44.40
CA GLU A 310 -29.77 10.53 43.14
C GLU A 310 -28.28 10.82 43.36
N SER A 311 -27.94 11.70 44.33
CA SER A 311 -26.55 11.98 44.69
C SER A 311 -25.83 10.75 45.26
N TYR A 312 -26.52 9.91 46.04
CA TYR A 312 -25.95 8.66 46.54
C TYR A 312 -25.66 7.67 45.40
N ILE A 313 -26.59 7.49 44.46
CA ILE A 313 -26.40 6.60 43.31
C ILE A 313 -25.22 7.07 42.47
N GLU A 314 -25.10 8.38 42.19
CA GLU A 314 -23.94 8.94 41.47
C GLU A 314 -22.62 8.63 42.17
N GLN A 315 -22.52 8.87 43.49
CA GLN A 315 -21.30 8.58 44.25
C GLN A 315 -20.98 7.09 44.33
N CYS A 316 -22.01 6.25 44.47
CA CYS A 316 -21.87 4.80 44.48
C CYS A 316 -21.34 4.29 43.13
N VAL A 317 -21.90 4.78 42.02
CA VAL A 317 -21.46 4.45 40.67
C VAL A 317 -20.00 4.86 40.48
N ILE A 318 -19.64 6.12 40.77
CA ILE A 318 -18.27 6.63 40.65
C ILE A 318 -17.28 5.76 41.43
N LYS A 319 -17.63 5.37 42.66
CA LYS A 319 -16.79 4.54 43.53
C LYS A 319 -16.60 3.12 42.97
N LYS A 320 -17.65 2.51 42.41
CA LYS A 320 -17.61 1.16 41.85
C LYS A 320 -16.99 1.11 40.43
N THR A 321 -17.05 2.20 39.66
CA THR A 321 -16.47 2.28 38.30
C THR A 321 -15.01 2.75 38.27
N ALA A 322 -14.49 3.38 39.33
CA ALA A 322 -13.12 3.89 39.39
C ALA A 322 -12.00 2.87 39.01
N PRO A 323 -12.08 1.58 39.41
CA PRO A 323 -11.09 0.57 39.01
C PRO A 323 -11.14 0.22 37.51
N VAL A 324 -12.31 0.28 36.88
CA VAL A 324 -12.54 -0.08 35.47
C VAL A 324 -11.95 0.99 34.54
N ILE A 325 -12.10 2.27 34.90
CA ILE A 325 -11.58 3.42 34.14
C ILE A 325 -10.03 3.43 34.13
N LEU A 326 -9.40 3.04 35.24
CA LEU A 326 -7.94 2.86 35.33
C LEU A 326 -7.42 1.70 34.46
N GLY A 327 -8.23 0.65 34.26
CA GLY A 327 -7.90 -0.47 33.37
C GLY A 327 -7.96 -0.14 31.88
N LEU A 328 -8.88 0.75 31.46
CA LEU A 328 -9.01 1.21 30.07
C LEU A 328 -7.94 2.23 29.67
N ALA A 329 -7.52 3.10 30.60
CA ALA A 329 -6.44 4.06 30.35
C ALA A 329 -5.05 3.40 30.16
N ALA A 330 -4.84 2.18 30.70
CA ALA A 330 -3.59 1.44 30.57
C ALA A 330 -3.34 0.86 29.17
N VAL A 331 -4.36 0.80 28.28
CA VAL A 331 -4.25 0.18 26.95
C VAL A 331 -3.81 1.17 25.87
N ASN A 332 -3.86 2.49 26.13
CA ASN A 332 -3.36 3.53 25.23
C ASN A 332 -1.98 4.08 25.63
N ILE A 333 -1.02 3.17 25.85
CA ILE A 333 0.40 3.52 26.00
C ILE A 333 1.16 3.39 24.66
N PRO A 334 0.86 4.23 23.66
CA PRO A 334 1.91 4.71 22.76
C PRO A 334 2.38 6.13 23.09
N PHE A 335 1.63 6.89 23.91
CA PHE A 335 1.94 8.30 24.20
C PHE A 335 2.58 8.55 25.58
N ALA A 336 2.62 7.56 26.47
CA ALA A 336 3.27 7.66 27.79
C ALA A 336 4.70 7.10 27.82
N ALA A 337 5.25 6.62 26.69
CA ALA A 337 6.67 6.31 26.59
C ALA A 337 7.44 7.58 26.24
N GLY A 338 7.56 8.45 27.25
CA GLY A 338 8.22 9.75 27.16
C GLY A 338 9.67 9.69 26.66
N ILE A 339 10.31 10.86 26.65
CA ILE A 339 11.69 11.19 26.26
C ILE A 339 12.78 10.10 26.48
N ALA A 340 12.60 9.14 27.38
CA ALA A 340 13.46 7.97 27.55
C ALA A 340 13.69 7.15 26.26
N ASN A 341 12.67 6.98 25.40
CA ASN A 341 12.86 6.27 24.13
C ASN A 341 13.67 7.07 23.11
N VAL A 342 13.65 8.41 23.20
CA VAL A 342 14.48 9.29 22.37
C VAL A 342 15.96 9.07 22.67
N PHE A 343 16.33 8.81 23.94
CA PHE A 343 17.71 8.47 24.33
C PHE A 343 18.16 7.09 23.79
N LEU A 344 17.27 6.10 23.71
CA LEU A 344 17.59 4.79 23.11
C LEU A 344 17.81 4.90 21.59
N TYR A 345 17.05 5.75 20.89
CA TYR A 345 17.27 6.02 19.46
C TYR A 345 18.52 6.90 19.21
N LEU A 346 18.84 7.84 20.11
CA LEU A 346 20.09 8.62 20.07
C LEU A 346 21.33 7.75 20.36
N GLN A 347 21.23 6.76 21.25
CA GLN A 347 22.29 5.76 21.45
C GLN A 347 22.59 5.00 20.14
N PHE A 348 21.57 4.65 19.36
CA PHE A 348 21.75 4.04 18.03
C PHE A 348 22.40 5.00 17.01
N LEU A 349 22.19 6.31 17.14
CA LEU A 349 22.80 7.33 16.28
C LEU A 349 24.29 7.56 16.60
N PHE A 350 24.71 7.41 17.86
CA PHE A 350 26.09 7.64 18.31
C PHE A 350 26.99 6.40 18.38
N THR A 351 26.43 5.19 18.39
CA THR A 351 27.22 3.93 18.47
C THR A 351 27.61 3.35 17.11
N GLN A 352 26.89 3.67 16.04
CA GLN A 352 27.17 3.19 14.69
C GLN A 352 28.51 3.65 14.06
N PRO A 353 29.06 4.85 14.33
CA PRO A 353 30.35 5.26 13.77
C PRO A 353 31.53 4.41 14.27
N PHE A 354 31.45 3.87 15.50
CA PHE A 354 32.53 3.09 16.10
C PHE A 354 32.58 1.63 15.62
N LEU A 355 31.48 1.08 15.10
CA LEU A 355 31.46 -0.24 14.45
C LEU A 355 32.06 -0.21 13.04
N LEU A 356 32.24 0.97 12.44
CA LEU A 356 32.90 1.16 11.14
C LEU A 356 34.43 1.32 11.24
N LEU A 357 34.99 1.38 12.46
CA LEU A 357 36.43 1.54 12.70
C LEU A 357 37.17 0.22 12.96
N ARG A 358 36.59 -0.94 12.61
CA ARG A 358 37.31 -2.21 12.63
C ARG A 358 37.85 -2.54 11.23
N GLY A 359 39.07 -2.07 10.97
CA GLY A 359 39.86 -2.51 9.84
C GLY A 359 40.23 -3.98 9.96
N SER A 360 39.99 -4.73 8.89
CA SER A 360 40.64 -6.03 8.64
C SER A 360 40.88 -6.14 7.15
N ARG A 361 42.11 -5.86 6.73
CA ARG A 361 42.60 -6.25 5.41
C ARG A 361 42.59 -7.77 5.34
N ARG A 362 41.65 -8.33 4.59
CA ARG A 362 41.68 -9.73 4.14
C ARG A 362 41.55 -9.67 2.63
N ASN A 363 42.40 -10.39 1.92
CA ASN A 363 42.29 -10.54 0.48
C ASN A 363 41.12 -11.51 0.23
N TRP A 364 40.12 -11.05 -0.50
CA TRP A 364 38.92 -11.82 -0.84
C TRP A 364 39.02 -12.25 -2.29
N GLY A 365 38.57 -13.46 -2.60
CA GLY A 365 38.33 -13.84 -3.97
C GLY A 365 37.12 -13.08 -4.50
N GLN A 366 37.12 -12.72 -5.78
CA GLN A 366 36.04 -11.96 -6.40
C GLN A 366 35.50 -12.68 -7.62
N VAL A 367 34.18 -12.85 -7.70
CA VAL A 367 33.50 -13.26 -8.93
C VAL A 367 33.15 -12.01 -9.72
N LEU A 368 33.59 -11.95 -10.97
CA LEU A 368 33.47 -10.77 -11.83
C LEU A 368 32.94 -11.13 -13.21
N ASP A 369 32.31 -10.18 -13.86
CA ASP A 369 31.84 -10.30 -15.23
C ASP A 369 33.04 -10.09 -16.17
N ALA A 370 33.29 -11.07 -17.02
CA ALA A 370 34.43 -11.12 -17.91
C ALA A 370 34.40 -10.02 -18.99
N MET A 371 33.22 -9.43 -19.27
CA MET A 371 33.06 -8.38 -20.27
C MET A 371 33.45 -6.98 -19.76
N ASN A 372 33.12 -6.65 -18.51
CA ASN A 372 33.28 -5.31 -17.94
C ASN A 372 34.15 -5.27 -16.68
N GLY A 373 34.51 -6.42 -16.10
CA GLY A 373 35.25 -6.53 -14.85
C GLY A 373 34.41 -6.18 -13.61
N ASP A 374 33.10 -6.00 -13.74
CA ASP A 374 32.22 -5.63 -12.63
C ASP A 374 32.01 -6.84 -11.70
N PRO A 375 31.92 -6.63 -10.38
CA PRO A 375 31.66 -7.72 -9.44
C PRO A 375 30.24 -8.30 -9.61
N ILE A 376 30.14 -9.63 -9.60
CA ILE A 376 28.87 -10.36 -9.70
C ILE A 376 28.39 -10.78 -8.31
N ASP A 377 27.27 -10.21 -7.88
CA ASP A 377 26.63 -10.56 -6.62
C ASP A 377 25.82 -11.86 -6.70
N LEU A 378 25.56 -12.47 -5.54
CA LEU A 378 24.71 -13.66 -5.41
C LEU A 378 25.10 -14.81 -6.35
N SER A 379 26.40 -14.97 -6.64
CA SER A 379 26.97 -16.08 -7.38
C SER A 379 27.31 -17.21 -6.41
N THR A 380 26.98 -18.45 -6.77
CA THR A 380 27.28 -19.61 -5.92
C THR A 380 28.67 -20.12 -6.27
N VAL A 381 29.60 -20.03 -5.33
CA VAL A 381 30.96 -20.54 -5.45
C VAL A 381 31.08 -21.83 -4.65
N ARG A 382 31.62 -22.88 -5.26
CA ARG A 382 31.78 -24.22 -4.70
C ARG A 382 33.25 -24.60 -4.66
N LEU A 383 33.75 -25.01 -3.50
CA LEU A 383 35.08 -25.60 -3.34
C LEU A 383 34.96 -27.12 -3.39
N ILE A 384 35.68 -27.75 -4.29
CA ILE A 384 35.65 -29.18 -4.57
C ILE A 384 37.01 -29.78 -4.21
N ASP A 385 36.99 -30.82 -3.39
CA ASP A 385 38.15 -31.65 -3.06
C ASP A 385 38.44 -32.56 -4.27
N GLU A 386 39.61 -32.40 -4.89
CA GLU A 386 39.93 -33.13 -6.13
C GLU A 386 40.22 -34.62 -5.87
N GLU A 387 40.74 -34.96 -4.69
CA GLU A 387 41.01 -36.36 -4.33
C GLU A 387 39.71 -37.12 -4.08
N LYS A 388 38.78 -36.50 -3.36
CA LYS A 388 37.49 -37.12 -3.00
C LYS A 388 36.39 -36.90 -4.02
N LYS A 389 36.59 -35.96 -4.95
CA LYS A 389 35.59 -35.46 -5.91
C LYS A 389 34.28 -35.02 -5.25
N THR A 390 34.35 -34.55 -4.00
CA THR A 390 33.20 -34.08 -3.22
C THR A 390 33.23 -32.57 -3.05
N ILE A 391 32.05 -31.96 -2.96
CA ILE A 391 31.91 -30.54 -2.65
C ILE A 391 32.20 -30.38 -1.16
N LEU A 392 33.32 -29.75 -0.82
CA LEU A 392 33.71 -29.50 0.57
C LEU A 392 32.85 -28.38 1.18
N ARG A 393 32.63 -27.31 0.42
CA ARG A 393 31.82 -26.16 0.87
C ARG A 393 31.27 -25.36 -0.30
N SER A 394 30.08 -24.79 -0.12
CA SER A 394 29.48 -23.82 -1.03
C SER A 394 29.24 -22.49 -0.31
N MET A 395 29.44 -21.38 -1.00
CA MET A 395 29.19 -20.03 -0.47
C MET A 395 28.56 -19.16 -1.56
N VAL A 396 27.78 -18.16 -1.17
CA VAL A 396 27.18 -17.18 -2.08
C VAL A 396 27.94 -15.86 -1.96
N THR A 397 28.29 -15.23 -3.09
CA THR A 397 29.02 -13.96 -3.11
C THR A 397 28.19 -12.79 -2.58
N ASN A 398 28.87 -11.82 -1.98
CA ASN A 398 28.24 -10.59 -1.49
C ASN A 398 28.00 -9.57 -2.63
N ARG A 399 27.53 -8.35 -2.31
CA ARG A 399 27.28 -7.26 -3.29
C ARG A 399 28.51 -6.80 -4.07
N LYS A 400 29.72 -7.10 -3.58
CA LYS A 400 31.00 -6.80 -4.22
C LYS A 400 31.59 -8.04 -4.92
N GLY A 401 30.80 -9.10 -5.07
CA GLY A 401 31.27 -10.35 -5.68
C GLY A 401 32.28 -11.13 -4.83
N GLU A 402 32.49 -10.72 -3.57
CA GLU A 402 33.56 -11.26 -2.72
C GLU A 402 33.16 -12.61 -2.10
N TYR A 403 34.13 -13.51 -1.99
CA TYR A 403 34.06 -14.79 -1.30
C TYR A 403 35.40 -15.17 -0.68
N PHE A 404 35.41 -16.16 0.21
CA PHE A 404 36.63 -16.77 0.72
C PHE A 404 36.35 -18.19 1.19
N PHE A 405 37.36 -19.07 1.09
CA PHE A 405 37.33 -20.37 1.77
C PHE A 405 38.57 -20.56 2.64
N LEU A 406 38.41 -21.37 3.69
CA LEU A 406 39.46 -21.79 4.62
C LEU A 406 39.49 -23.33 4.66
N PRO A 407 39.92 -24.01 3.58
CA PRO A 407 40.00 -25.46 3.56
C PRO A 407 41.22 -26.00 4.33
N PRO A 408 41.18 -27.28 4.74
CA PRO A 408 42.38 -27.96 5.24
C PRO A 408 43.42 -28.15 4.12
N LEU A 409 44.59 -28.66 4.48
CA LEU A 409 45.66 -28.98 3.52
C LEU A 409 45.17 -30.03 2.50
N GLY A 410 45.38 -29.77 1.22
CA GLY A 410 44.93 -30.65 0.14
C GLY A 410 44.90 -29.99 -1.24
N THR A 411 44.46 -30.75 -2.24
CA THR A 411 44.29 -30.27 -3.62
C THR A 411 42.82 -29.97 -3.89
N TYR A 412 42.54 -28.74 -4.33
CA TYR A 412 41.18 -28.28 -4.56
C TYR A 412 41.00 -27.66 -5.94
N ARG A 413 39.74 -27.59 -6.36
CA ARG A 413 39.29 -26.71 -7.44
C ARG A 413 38.07 -25.90 -7.00
N VAL A 414 37.86 -24.75 -7.64
CA VAL A 414 36.71 -23.88 -7.38
C VAL A 414 35.83 -23.81 -8.63
N GLU A 415 34.51 -23.88 -8.45
CA GLU A 415 33.52 -23.70 -9.50
C GLU A 415 32.54 -22.59 -9.10
N ALA A 416 32.29 -21.63 -10.00
CA ALA A 416 31.31 -20.57 -9.78
C ALA A 416 30.10 -20.75 -10.70
N SER A 417 28.90 -20.50 -10.18
CA SER A 417 27.63 -20.64 -10.90
C SER A 417 26.68 -19.50 -10.58
N LYS A 418 26.18 -18.85 -11.63
CA LYS A 418 25.19 -17.77 -11.58
C LYS A 418 24.24 -17.91 -12.77
N GLN A 419 22.95 -17.73 -12.54
CA GLN A 419 21.96 -17.71 -13.62
C GLN A 419 22.27 -16.56 -14.60
N GLY A 420 22.22 -16.83 -15.90
CA GLY A 420 22.56 -15.86 -16.95
C GLY A 420 24.06 -15.67 -17.17
N TYR A 421 24.91 -16.55 -16.62
CA TYR A 421 26.36 -16.51 -16.80
C TYR A 421 26.94 -17.90 -17.06
N ALA A 422 28.06 -17.98 -17.79
CA ALA A 422 28.78 -19.19 -18.13
C ALA A 422 30.17 -19.23 -17.46
N PHE A 423 30.54 -20.43 -16.97
CA PHE A 423 31.85 -20.74 -16.39
C PHE A 423 32.40 -22.02 -17.04
N PRO A 424 33.71 -22.14 -17.31
CA PRO A 424 34.74 -21.09 -17.19
C PRO A 424 34.60 -20.00 -18.26
N SER A 425 35.09 -18.80 -17.97
CA SER A 425 35.12 -17.70 -18.94
C SER A 425 35.96 -18.07 -20.17
N THR A 426 35.37 -17.90 -21.35
CA THR A 426 36.01 -17.99 -22.66
C THR A 426 36.61 -16.66 -23.08
N LEU A 427 36.05 -15.54 -22.62
CA LEU A 427 36.45 -14.18 -23.00
C LEU A 427 37.83 -13.79 -22.47
N LEU A 428 38.16 -14.17 -21.23
CA LEU A 428 39.44 -13.83 -20.57
C LEU A 428 40.44 -14.99 -20.56
N LYS A 429 40.18 -16.04 -21.37
CA LYS A 429 40.99 -17.26 -21.37
C LYS A 429 42.46 -16.95 -21.70
N GLY A 430 43.37 -17.28 -20.78
CA GLY A 430 44.82 -17.14 -20.94
C GLY A 430 45.46 -16.02 -20.12
N ASP A 431 44.68 -15.26 -19.37
CA ASP A 431 45.20 -14.28 -18.42
C ASP A 431 45.64 -14.96 -17.10
N ALA A 432 46.91 -14.79 -16.70
CA ALA A 432 47.44 -15.40 -15.48
C ALA A 432 46.85 -14.83 -14.19
N GLN A 433 46.18 -13.67 -14.25
CA GLN A 433 45.59 -13.00 -13.09
C GLN A 433 44.30 -13.68 -12.61
N TYR A 434 43.60 -14.39 -13.49
CA TYR A 434 42.26 -14.92 -13.23
C TYR A 434 42.25 -16.45 -13.14
N TYR A 435 41.27 -16.98 -12.41
CA TYR A 435 41.12 -18.40 -12.17
C TYR A 435 40.03 -19.01 -13.04
N PHE A 436 40.41 -20.02 -13.82
CA PHE A 436 39.55 -20.67 -14.83
C PHE A 436 39.18 -22.11 -14.48
N GLY A 437 39.22 -22.49 -13.20
CA GLY A 437 38.82 -23.83 -12.75
C GLY A 437 39.91 -24.90 -12.79
N HIS A 438 41.18 -24.53 -12.87
CA HIS A 438 42.30 -25.49 -12.74
C HIS A 438 42.52 -25.90 -11.29
N THR A 439 43.14 -27.05 -11.04
CA THR A 439 43.45 -27.49 -9.67
C THR A 439 44.56 -26.63 -9.05
N PHE A 440 44.54 -26.49 -7.72
CA PHE A 440 45.60 -25.85 -6.94
C PHE A 440 45.77 -26.54 -5.57
N THR A 441 46.97 -26.45 -5.00
CA THR A 441 47.31 -27.03 -3.69
C THR A 441 47.23 -25.97 -2.59
N VAL A 442 46.77 -26.38 -1.41
CA VAL A 442 46.77 -25.57 -0.19
C VAL A 442 47.80 -26.15 0.77
N ASP A 443 48.92 -25.43 0.93
CA ASP A 443 50.11 -25.94 1.61
C ASP A 443 50.23 -25.50 3.07
N SER A 444 49.39 -24.55 3.53
CA SER A 444 49.38 -24.10 4.93
C SER A 444 47.97 -24.10 5.55
N LYS A 445 47.88 -24.45 6.85
CA LYS A 445 46.61 -24.52 7.61
C LYS A 445 45.88 -23.17 7.76
N GLY A 446 46.53 -22.06 7.39
CA GLY A 446 45.97 -20.70 7.49
C GLY A 446 45.76 -20.04 6.13
N ASP A 447 45.96 -20.77 5.03
CA ASP A 447 45.83 -20.19 3.69
C ASP A 447 44.36 -19.92 3.33
N VAL A 448 44.14 -18.80 2.64
CA VAL A 448 42.80 -18.37 2.24
C VAL A 448 42.67 -18.59 0.74
N VAL A 449 41.63 -19.30 0.32
CA VAL A 449 41.31 -19.40 -1.10
C VAL A 449 40.59 -18.13 -1.55
N ASP A 450 41.33 -17.24 -2.22
CA ASP A 450 40.92 -15.89 -2.61
C ASP A 450 41.06 -15.64 -4.13
N LYS A 451 40.80 -16.66 -4.96
CA LYS A 451 40.96 -16.55 -6.42
C LYS A 451 39.93 -15.61 -7.06
N HIS A 452 40.32 -14.91 -8.12
CA HIS A 452 39.40 -14.07 -8.90
C HIS A 452 38.80 -14.88 -10.05
N ILE A 453 37.47 -15.00 -10.12
CA ILE A 453 36.75 -15.87 -11.04
C ILE A 453 35.93 -15.05 -12.04
N PRO A 454 36.33 -14.96 -13.31
CA PRO A 454 35.52 -14.34 -14.36
C PRO A 454 34.39 -15.26 -14.84
N LEU A 455 33.22 -14.69 -15.08
CA LEU A 455 32.05 -15.32 -15.69
C LEU A 455 31.64 -14.59 -16.97
N ASP A 456 31.29 -15.33 -18.02
CA ASP A 456 30.81 -14.73 -19.26
C ASP A 456 29.28 -14.50 -19.19
N PRO A 457 28.76 -13.31 -19.48
CA PRO A 457 27.31 -13.08 -19.50
C PRO A 457 26.67 -13.89 -20.63
N ALA A 458 25.77 -14.80 -20.28
CA ALA A 458 24.87 -15.42 -21.25
C ALA A 458 23.90 -14.33 -21.70
N VAL A 459 23.93 -13.96 -22.98
CA VAL A 459 23.17 -12.84 -23.54
C VAL A 459 21.67 -13.04 -23.29
N GLU A 460 21.16 -12.49 -22.19
CA GLU A 460 19.74 -12.40 -21.89
C GLU A 460 19.20 -11.01 -22.30
N ALA A 461 18.17 -11.00 -23.13
CA ALA A 461 17.52 -9.76 -23.57
C ALA A 461 16.91 -9.04 -22.36
N VAL A 462 17.46 -7.87 -22.02
CA VAL A 462 16.95 -7.03 -20.93
C VAL A 462 15.47 -6.75 -21.15
N SER A 463 14.61 -7.10 -20.18
CA SER A 463 13.17 -6.88 -20.27
C SER A 463 12.84 -5.41 -20.53
N VAL A 464 12.16 -5.16 -21.65
CA VAL A 464 11.68 -3.83 -22.06
C VAL A 464 10.85 -3.18 -20.94
N ARG A 465 10.04 -3.98 -20.22
CA ARG A 465 9.23 -3.52 -19.08
C ARG A 465 10.09 -2.98 -17.93
N ALA A 466 11.14 -3.71 -17.55
CA ALA A 466 12.04 -3.30 -16.47
C ALA A 466 12.78 -1.99 -16.82
N PHE A 467 13.19 -1.83 -18.09
CA PHE A 467 13.79 -0.60 -18.60
C PHE A 467 12.82 0.59 -18.52
N PHE A 468 11.58 0.42 -18.98
CA PHE A 468 10.56 1.47 -18.90
C PHE A 468 10.23 1.87 -17.46
N ILE A 469 10.08 0.91 -16.54
CA ILE A 469 9.84 1.19 -15.11
C ILE A 469 10.99 2.01 -14.53
N LYS A 470 12.24 1.63 -14.77
CA LYS A 470 13.42 2.36 -14.28
C LYS A 470 13.47 3.80 -14.82
N LYS A 471 13.10 4.00 -16.09
CA LYS A 471 13.05 5.30 -16.76
C LYS A 471 11.97 6.22 -16.19
N TRP A 472 10.79 5.67 -15.85
CA TRP A 472 9.62 6.45 -15.43
C TRP A 472 9.53 6.64 -13.91
N ARG A 473 10.13 5.76 -13.10
CA ARG A 473 10.08 5.79 -11.63
C ARG A 473 10.30 7.18 -11.03
N TYR A 474 11.37 7.88 -11.43
CA TYR A 474 11.70 9.20 -10.89
C TYR A 474 10.70 10.29 -11.31
N ARG A 475 10.17 10.20 -12.54
CA ARG A 475 9.15 11.14 -13.03
C ARG A 475 7.85 10.95 -12.27
N ILE A 476 7.43 9.70 -12.10
CA ILE A 476 6.24 9.32 -11.33
C ILE A 476 6.38 9.80 -9.88
N ALA A 477 7.50 9.50 -9.22
CA ALA A 477 7.74 9.94 -7.83
C ALA A 477 7.70 11.47 -7.67
N THR A 478 8.23 12.23 -8.65
CA THR A 478 8.19 13.70 -8.63
C THR A 478 6.76 14.23 -8.78
N ILE A 479 5.96 13.61 -9.65
CA ILE A 479 4.54 13.95 -9.85
C ILE A 479 3.75 13.69 -8.55
N PHE A 480 3.90 12.50 -7.96
CA PHE A 480 3.24 12.16 -6.69
C PHE A 480 3.67 13.08 -5.53
N SER A 481 4.95 13.47 -5.47
CA SER A 481 5.43 14.39 -4.44
C SER A 481 4.83 15.79 -4.55
N ALA A 482 4.38 16.21 -5.74
CA ALA A 482 3.75 17.51 -5.96
C ALA A 482 2.28 17.56 -5.52
N VAL A 483 1.64 16.40 -5.31
CA VAL A 483 0.22 16.32 -4.90
C VAL A 483 0.01 16.91 -3.51
N GLY A 484 0.91 16.65 -2.56
CA GLY A 484 0.78 17.14 -1.18
C GLY A 484 0.79 18.68 -1.05
N PRO A 485 1.80 19.40 -1.61
CA PRO A 485 1.78 20.86 -1.64
C PRO A 485 0.56 21.44 -2.37
N LEU A 486 0.11 20.78 -3.44
CA LEU A 486 -1.06 21.24 -4.21
C LEU A 486 -2.35 21.08 -3.41
N SER A 487 -2.55 19.94 -2.74
CA SER A 487 -3.73 19.69 -1.92
C SER A 487 -3.78 20.62 -0.71
N THR A 488 -2.64 20.87 -0.05
CA THR A 488 -2.55 21.82 1.06
C THR A 488 -2.73 23.27 0.64
N ALA A 489 -2.33 23.66 -0.58
CA ALA A 489 -2.63 24.98 -1.14
C ALA A 489 -4.13 25.18 -1.38
N VAL A 490 -4.82 24.17 -1.92
CA VAL A 490 -6.28 24.18 -2.09
C VAL A 490 -6.97 24.25 -0.73
N PHE A 491 -6.52 23.47 0.25
CA PHE A 491 -7.08 23.50 1.60
C PHE A 491 -6.87 24.85 2.30
N PHE A 492 -5.70 25.46 2.14
CA PHE A 492 -5.40 26.80 2.65
C PHE A 492 -6.33 27.88 2.06
N PHE A 493 -6.70 27.76 0.79
CA PHE A 493 -7.65 28.66 0.14
C PHE A 493 -9.04 28.62 0.79
N PHE A 494 -9.52 27.44 1.17
CA PHE A 494 -10.82 27.29 1.84
C PHE A 494 -10.77 27.55 3.35
N VAL A 495 -9.65 27.22 4.01
CA VAL A 495 -9.48 27.30 5.46
C VAL A 495 -8.21 28.10 5.81
N PRO A 496 -8.27 29.45 5.79
CA PRO A 496 -7.11 30.30 6.05
C PRO A 496 -6.81 30.41 7.56
N LYS A 497 -6.37 29.31 8.17
CA LYS A 497 -5.91 29.24 9.57
C LYS A 497 -4.39 29.17 9.64
N TRP A 498 -3.79 29.70 10.70
CA TRP A 498 -2.33 29.77 10.86
C TRP A 498 -1.65 28.38 10.87
N TRP A 499 -2.30 27.36 11.42
CA TRP A 499 -1.77 25.98 11.41
C TRP A 499 -1.78 25.37 10.00
N VAL A 500 -2.68 25.81 9.12
CA VAL A 500 -2.70 25.39 7.70
C VAL A 500 -1.54 26.02 6.93
N VAL A 501 -1.16 27.26 7.27
CA VAL A 501 0.04 27.90 6.71
C VAL A 501 1.29 27.09 7.06
N ILE A 502 1.43 26.67 8.32
CA ILE A 502 2.55 25.83 8.76
C ILE A 502 2.55 24.50 7.99
N LEU A 503 1.40 23.85 7.87
CA LEU A 503 1.26 22.61 7.13
C LEU A 503 1.66 22.74 5.66
N PHE A 504 1.24 23.82 4.99
CA PHE A 504 1.63 24.12 3.61
C PHE A 504 3.16 24.30 3.48
N LEU A 505 3.78 25.08 4.37
CA LEU A 505 5.23 25.29 4.38
C LEU A 505 6.01 23.97 4.54
N VAL A 506 5.55 23.08 5.44
CA VAL A 506 6.16 21.76 5.62
C VAL A 506 6.11 20.94 4.33
N HIS A 507 4.96 20.91 3.64
CA HIS A 507 4.82 20.17 2.38
C HIS A 507 5.72 20.75 1.28
N VAL A 508 5.84 22.07 1.19
CA VAL A 508 6.75 22.74 0.24
C VAL A 508 8.20 22.36 0.53
N ILE A 509 8.64 22.40 1.79
CA ILE A 509 10.00 22.01 2.18
C ILE A 509 10.27 20.55 1.83
N LEU A 510 9.37 19.64 2.20
CA LEU A 510 9.49 18.21 1.90
C LEU A 510 9.58 17.96 0.39
N PHE A 511 8.76 18.64 -0.42
CA PHE A 511 8.83 18.54 -1.88
C PHE A 511 10.23 18.89 -2.42
N PHE A 512 10.84 19.98 -1.95
CA PHE A 512 12.18 20.38 -2.37
C PHE A 512 13.27 19.41 -1.87
N VAL A 513 13.14 18.90 -0.64
CA VAL A 513 14.05 17.89 -0.08
C VAL A 513 13.99 16.60 -0.92
N PHE A 514 12.79 16.07 -1.18
CA PHE A 514 12.64 14.87 -2.00
C PHE A 514 13.11 15.09 -3.43
N ARG A 515 12.83 16.25 -4.03
CA ARG A 515 13.34 16.58 -5.37
C ARG A 515 14.87 16.60 -5.40
N ARG A 516 15.50 17.15 -4.36
CA ARG A 516 16.96 17.18 -4.24
C ARG A 516 17.55 15.78 -4.07
N LEU A 517 16.98 14.96 -3.18
CA LEU A 517 17.44 13.59 -2.91
C LEU A 517 17.19 12.64 -4.09
N SER A 518 16.11 12.84 -4.84
CA SER A 518 15.71 12.02 -6.00
C SER A 518 16.51 12.36 -7.26
N SER A 519 17.08 13.55 -7.34
CA SER A 519 17.89 13.98 -8.48
C SER A 519 19.26 13.28 -8.49
N GLN A 520 19.38 12.24 -9.30
CA GLN A 520 20.68 11.65 -9.65
C GLN A 520 21.47 12.62 -10.53
N ARG A 521 22.76 12.82 -10.22
CA ARG A 521 23.66 13.57 -11.10
C ARG A 521 23.81 12.79 -12.41
N LYS A 522 23.40 13.39 -13.53
CA LYS A 522 23.61 12.80 -14.86
C LYS A 522 25.03 13.17 -15.30
N ILE A 523 25.95 12.22 -15.22
CA ILE A 523 27.31 12.39 -15.73
C ILE A 523 27.35 11.91 -17.18
N LYS A 524 28.08 12.61 -18.04
CA LYS A 524 28.15 12.34 -19.49
C LYS A 524 29.08 11.16 -19.77
N GLN A 525 28.51 10.06 -20.27
CA GLN A 525 29.21 8.78 -20.51
C GLN A 525 29.71 8.58 -21.95
N PHE A 526 29.47 9.53 -22.86
CA PHE A 526 29.78 9.40 -24.30
C PHE A 526 30.53 10.62 -24.80
N GLY A 527 31.40 10.47 -25.80
CA GLY A 527 32.09 11.57 -26.48
C GLY A 527 31.33 12.05 -27.72
N ILE A 528 31.62 13.24 -28.21
CA ILE A 528 30.99 13.84 -29.40
C ILE A 528 32.03 14.32 -30.39
N VAL A 529 31.91 13.89 -31.64
CA VAL A 529 32.69 14.40 -32.77
C VAL A 529 31.93 15.50 -33.49
N LYS A 530 32.55 16.66 -33.64
CA LYS A 530 32.00 17.84 -34.30
C LYS A 530 32.88 18.26 -35.48
N GLY A 531 32.29 18.92 -36.47
CA GLY A 531 33.05 19.61 -37.51
C GLY A 531 33.48 20.99 -37.05
N LYS A 532 34.35 21.65 -37.83
CA LYS A 532 34.78 23.04 -37.60
C LYS A 532 33.63 24.05 -37.46
N ASN A 533 32.50 23.77 -38.12
CA ASN A 533 31.26 24.55 -38.01
C ASN A 533 30.44 24.28 -36.72
N GLY A 534 30.96 23.48 -35.79
CA GLY A 534 30.30 23.09 -34.54
C GLY A 534 29.17 22.07 -34.70
N LYS A 535 28.85 21.63 -35.93
CA LYS A 535 27.81 20.64 -36.19
C LYS A 535 28.31 19.23 -35.86
N PRO A 536 27.46 18.35 -35.30
CA PRO A 536 27.84 16.97 -35.05
C PRO A 536 28.13 16.22 -36.35
N LEU A 537 29.18 15.39 -36.35
CA LEU A 537 29.58 14.58 -37.50
C LEU A 537 29.21 13.12 -37.28
N SER A 538 28.23 12.64 -38.05
CA SER A 538 27.86 11.23 -38.10
C SER A 538 28.82 10.41 -38.98
N ARG A 539 28.83 9.09 -38.77
CA ARG A 539 29.63 8.12 -39.53
C ARG A 539 31.16 8.33 -39.46
N VAL A 540 31.64 8.92 -38.37
CA VAL A 540 33.08 8.97 -38.06
C VAL A 540 33.47 7.63 -37.45
N LYS A 541 34.53 7.01 -37.96
CA LYS A 541 35.11 5.80 -37.36
C LYS A 541 36.02 6.22 -36.21
N VAL A 542 35.74 5.71 -35.02
CA VAL A 542 36.50 5.96 -33.80
C VAL A 542 37.20 4.65 -33.42
N PHE A 543 38.52 4.62 -33.52
CA PHE A 543 39.35 3.47 -33.19
C PHE A 543 39.95 3.64 -31.80
N LEU A 544 39.89 2.58 -30.99
CA LEU A 544 40.50 2.51 -29.66
C LEU A 544 41.69 1.56 -29.70
N PHE A 545 42.88 2.08 -29.45
CA PHE A 545 44.12 1.32 -29.40
C PHE A 545 44.63 1.21 -27.96
N ASN A 546 45.27 0.10 -27.63
CA ASN A 546 46.02 -0.05 -26.40
C ASN A 546 47.28 0.86 -26.45
N GLY A 547 47.51 1.68 -25.42
CA GLY A 547 48.57 2.70 -25.39
C GLY A 547 49.97 2.17 -25.70
N PRO A 548 50.53 1.23 -24.91
CA PRO A 548 51.90 0.74 -25.11
C PRO A 548 52.09 -0.10 -26.40
N TYR A 549 51.08 -0.85 -26.83
CA TYR A 549 51.23 -1.84 -27.91
C TYR A 549 50.63 -1.38 -29.25
N LYS A 550 49.94 -0.23 -29.28
CA LYS A 550 49.22 0.33 -30.44
C LYS A 550 48.34 -0.70 -31.17
N LYS A 551 47.87 -1.72 -30.45
CA LYS A 551 47.00 -2.77 -30.97
C LYS A 551 45.56 -2.28 -30.92
N LEU A 552 44.82 -2.46 -32.02
CA LEU A 552 43.39 -2.12 -32.08
C LEU A 552 42.61 -3.02 -31.13
N LEU A 553 41.93 -2.42 -30.15
CA LEU A 553 41.06 -3.12 -29.21
C LEU A 553 39.62 -3.18 -29.75
N HIS A 554 39.09 -2.02 -30.13
CA HIS A 554 37.72 -1.91 -30.62
C HIS A 554 37.59 -0.69 -31.55
N TYR A 555 36.54 -0.66 -32.37
CA TYR A 555 36.16 0.54 -33.11
C TYR A 555 34.65 0.80 -32.99
N TYR A 556 34.25 2.06 -33.08
CA TYR A 556 32.85 2.48 -33.06
C TYR A 556 32.58 3.46 -34.20
N VAL A 557 31.32 3.58 -34.62
CA VAL A 557 30.92 4.55 -35.65
C VAL A 557 29.96 5.55 -35.03
N THR A 558 30.24 6.84 -35.17
CA THR A 558 29.41 7.88 -34.57
C THR A 558 27.99 7.89 -35.13
N ASP A 559 27.02 8.16 -34.25
CA ASP A 559 25.61 8.26 -34.63
C ASP A 559 25.26 9.58 -35.35
N VAL A 560 23.98 9.79 -35.66
CA VAL A 560 23.49 11.02 -36.33
C VAL A 560 23.83 12.31 -35.53
N PHE A 561 24.04 12.18 -34.22
CA PHE A 561 24.40 13.27 -33.32
C PHE A 561 25.91 13.35 -33.06
N GLY A 562 26.72 12.61 -33.81
CA GLY A 562 28.17 12.56 -33.68
C GLY A 562 28.66 11.89 -32.40
N ARG A 563 27.80 11.15 -31.69
CA ARG A 563 28.14 10.53 -30.40
C ARG A 563 28.83 9.20 -30.61
N TYR A 564 29.81 8.90 -29.76
CA TYR A 564 30.43 7.59 -29.65
C TYR A 564 30.53 7.17 -28.19
N TYR A 565 30.51 5.86 -27.95
CA TYR A 565 30.58 5.27 -26.62
C TYR A 565 31.52 4.08 -26.65
N PHE A 566 32.43 4.04 -25.68
CA PHE A 566 33.19 2.84 -25.35
C PHE A 566 32.76 2.36 -23.95
N PRO A 567 32.67 1.04 -23.74
CA PRO A 567 32.48 0.48 -22.41
C PRO A 567 33.53 1.00 -21.41
N PRO A 568 33.25 0.93 -20.10
CA PRO A 568 34.22 1.33 -19.08
C PRO A 568 35.53 0.54 -19.21
N VAL A 569 36.67 1.24 -19.28
CA VAL A 569 38.02 0.69 -19.41
C VAL A 569 39.01 1.50 -18.57
N VAL A 570 40.06 0.85 -18.07
CA VAL A 570 41.09 1.47 -17.19
C VAL A 570 42.46 1.31 -17.85
N GLY A 571 43.29 2.35 -17.79
CA GLY A 571 44.64 2.39 -18.33
C GLY A 571 44.82 3.41 -19.45
N SER A 572 45.98 3.33 -20.11
CA SER A 572 46.41 4.25 -21.17
C SER A 572 45.98 3.75 -22.55
N PHE A 573 45.25 4.59 -23.28
CA PHE A 573 44.71 4.30 -24.60
C PHE A 573 45.05 5.40 -25.61
N LEU A 574 45.16 5.02 -26.88
CA LEU A 574 45.25 5.95 -28.00
C LEU A 574 43.94 5.87 -28.80
N ILE A 575 43.25 6.98 -28.97
CA ILE A 575 42.00 7.04 -29.73
C ILE A 575 42.22 7.78 -31.04
N ARG A 576 41.77 7.20 -32.16
CA ARG A 576 41.87 7.82 -33.48
C ARG A 576 40.50 8.01 -34.10
N PHE A 577 40.27 9.18 -34.68
CA PHE A 577 39.04 9.56 -35.36
C PHE A 577 39.33 9.68 -36.86
N GLU A 578 38.58 8.94 -37.68
CA GLU A 578 38.74 8.94 -39.14
C GLU A 578 37.39 9.10 -39.84
N LYS A 579 37.35 10.00 -40.83
CA LYS A 579 36.20 10.19 -41.70
C LYS A 579 36.66 10.65 -43.07
N GLU A 580 36.02 10.16 -44.13
CA GLU A 580 36.33 10.57 -45.50
C GLU A 580 36.17 12.08 -45.68
N ARG A 581 37.17 12.73 -46.30
CA ARG A 581 37.28 14.19 -46.50
C ARG A 581 37.56 15.01 -45.23
N PHE A 582 37.90 14.36 -44.12
CA PHE A 582 38.35 15.02 -42.89
C PHE A 582 39.74 14.53 -42.48
N ASP A 583 40.52 15.40 -41.83
CA ASP A 583 41.81 15.04 -41.27
C ASP A 583 41.64 14.05 -40.10
N SER A 584 42.48 13.02 -40.07
CA SER A 584 42.46 12.05 -38.96
C SER A 584 43.10 12.66 -37.72
N VAL A 585 42.38 12.64 -36.60
CA VAL A 585 42.89 13.16 -35.31
C VAL A 585 43.13 11.99 -34.36
N SER A 586 44.27 11.98 -33.68
CA SER A 586 44.55 11.00 -32.61
C SER A 586 44.75 11.69 -31.25
N ARG A 587 44.29 11.07 -30.16
CA ARG A 587 44.41 11.57 -28.78
C ARG A 587 44.81 10.44 -27.84
N ASP A 588 45.84 10.68 -27.05
CA ASP A 588 46.20 9.81 -25.93
C ASP A 588 45.32 10.13 -24.73
N VAL A 589 44.83 9.09 -24.06
CA VAL A 589 43.91 9.19 -22.92
C VAL A 589 44.34 8.20 -21.86
N ASP A 590 44.51 8.66 -20.64
CA ASP A 590 44.78 7.81 -19.50
C ASP A 590 43.58 7.83 -18.55
N ILE A 591 43.07 6.65 -18.21
CA ILE A 591 41.87 6.49 -17.36
C ILE A 591 42.30 5.82 -16.06
N SER A 592 42.26 6.58 -14.98
CA SER A 592 42.61 6.10 -13.65
C SER A 592 41.59 5.08 -13.13
N PRO A 593 42.01 4.07 -12.35
CA PRO A 593 41.10 3.19 -11.61
C PRO A 593 40.14 3.94 -10.68
N ASP A 594 40.53 5.14 -10.22
CA ASP A 594 39.77 6.00 -9.32
C ASP A 594 38.79 6.93 -10.05
N ASP A 595 38.80 6.97 -11.39
CA ASP A 595 37.81 7.71 -12.16
C ASP A 595 36.42 7.06 -11.96
N GLU A 596 35.44 7.83 -11.49
CA GLU A 596 34.07 7.35 -11.23
C GLU A 596 33.41 6.75 -12.48
N MET A 597 33.76 7.23 -13.67
CA MET A 597 33.08 6.83 -14.89
C MET A 597 33.84 5.78 -15.70
N LYS A 598 35.16 5.72 -15.55
CA LYS A 598 36.07 4.83 -16.32
C LYS A 598 35.75 4.79 -17.82
N THR A 599 35.13 5.84 -18.40
CA THR A 599 34.63 5.83 -19.78
C THR A 599 35.25 6.95 -20.59
N LEU A 600 35.40 6.70 -21.88
CA LEU A 600 35.97 7.65 -22.84
C LEU A 600 34.89 8.60 -23.35
N ASN A 601 34.84 9.81 -22.78
CA ASN A 601 33.81 10.82 -23.07
C ASN A 601 34.35 12.12 -23.72
N ILE A 602 35.48 12.03 -24.41
CA ILE A 602 36.18 13.18 -24.99
C ILE A 602 35.40 13.75 -26.19
N ASP A 603 35.31 15.07 -26.27
CA ASP A 603 34.78 15.75 -27.44
C ASP A 603 35.92 16.13 -28.38
N VAL A 604 35.78 15.85 -29.67
CA VAL A 604 36.81 16.11 -30.68
C VAL A 604 36.21 16.88 -31.86
N MET A 605 36.99 17.82 -32.38
CA MET A 605 36.67 18.53 -33.62
C MET A 605 37.52 17.98 -34.76
N LEU A 606 36.90 17.69 -35.90
CA LEU A 606 37.57 17.31 -37.14
C LEU A 606 37.54 18.46 -38.14
N GLU A 607 38.66 18.67 -38.81
CA GLU A 607 38.80 19.65 -39.89
C GLU A 607 38.62 18.97 -41.24
N ASP A 608 38.00 19.68 -42.18
CA ASP A 608 37.91 19.22 -43.57
C ASP A 608 39.31 19.27 -44.19
N VAL A 609 39.69 18.21 -44.90
CA VAL A 609 40.93 18.22 -45.69
C VAL A 609 40.73 19.30 -46.76
N THR A 610 41.37 20.46 -46.60
CA THR A 610 41.30 21.53 -47.59
C THR A 610 41.78 20.97 -48.93
N GLY A 611 40.85 20.88 -49.89
CA GLY A 611 41.20 20.72 -51.30
C GLY A 611 41.85 21.97 -51.85
#